data_AF-R9RCS9-F1
#
_entry.id   AF-R9RCS9-F1
#
_cell.length_a   1.000
_cell.length_b   1.000
_cell.length_c   1.000
_cell.angle_alpha   90.00
_cell.angle_beta   90.00
_cell.angle_gamma   90.00
#
_symmetry.space_group_name_H-M   'P 1'
#
loop_
_entity.id
_entity.type
_entity.pdbx_description
1 polymer ?
#
loop_
_entity_poly.entity_id
_entity_poly.type
_entity_poly.pdbx_seq_one_letter_code
_entity_poly.pdbx_strand_id
1 'polypeptide(L)'
;MLVKYNGESKEFNNNVNMFEIAKGFSNSLAKKSVGAKVDGKNVDMSYVLDHDAEVEFIDIDSPEGEDIVRHSTAHLMAQAVLRLYPDTKVTIGPVIENGFYYDFDPVEQFTEEDLEKIEAEMKKIVKENIKLEKYVLPRDEAIKYFRDVDKNKYKVEIVEAIPQGEQVSFYKQGDFTDLCRGTHVPSTGYLKAFKLRALAGAYWRGNSKNKMLQRIYGYSFSNEDKLKKHLKLVEEAEKRDHRKLGKELELFFLSEYGPGFPFFLPKGMIVRNVLVDLWRKEHEKAGYLQLETPIMLNKELWEISGHWFNYRENMYTSEIDEVEFAIKPMNCPGGVLAFKHQLHSYKDLPARLAELGKVHRHEFSGALHGLMRVRSFTQDDSHIFMTPDQVQDEIIGVVNLIDKFYSKLFGFEYEIELSTKPEKSNRFSRNLGYGRVCTCRSFG
;
A
#
# COMPACT_ATOMS: atom_id res chain seq x y z
N MET A 1 18.70 40.05 3.04
CA MET A 1 17.63 39.09 2.69
C MET A 1 16.53 39.20 3.72
N LEU A 2 15.30 39.42 3.28
CA LEU A 2 14.10 39.43 4.10
C LEU A 2 13.49 38.04 4.12
N VAL A 3 13.39 37.43 5.30
CA VAL A 3 12.76 36.12 5.50
C VAL A 3 11.44 36.31 6.20
N LYS A 4 10.37 35.72 5.65
CA LYS A 4 9.04 35.69 6.26
C LYS A 4 8.75 34.30 6.80
N TYR A 5 8.32 34.21 8.06
CA TYR A 5 7.92 32.98 8.72
C TYR A 5 6.75 33.28 9.66
N ASN A 6 5.60 32.61 9.46
CA ASN A 6 4.40 32.75 10.31
C ASN A 6 3.96 34.20 10.57
N GLY A 7 4.04 35.07 9.56
CA GLY A 7 3.68 36.49 9.67
C GLY A 7 4.74 37.36 10.37
N GLU A 8 5.81 36.79 10.92
CA GLU A 8 6.99 37.52 11.37
C GLU A 8 7.97 37.70 10.20
N SER A 9 8.64 38.85 10.14
CA SER A 9 9.65 39.14 9.13
C SER A 9 10.96 39.51 9.79
N LYS A 10 12.07 38.94 9.30
CA LYS A 10 13.40 39.22 9.83
C LYS A 10 14.41 39.42 8.71
N GLU A 11 15.28 40.42 8.89
CA GLU A 11 16.37 40.70 7.96
C GLU A 11 17.66 39.96 8.37
N PHE A 12 18.31 39.35 7.38
CA PHE A 12 19.62 38.73 7.51
C PHE A 12 20.61 39.42 6.56
N ASN A 13 21.75 39.84 7.11
CA ASN A 13 22.75 40.66 6.40
C ASN A 13 23.65 39.85 5.45
N ASN A 14 23.67 38.52 5.55
CA ASN A 14 24.49 37.61 4.76
C ASN A 14 23.66 36.41 4.30
N ASN A 15 24.12 35.73 3.24
CA ASN A 15 23.58 34.43 2.85
C ASN A 15 23.85 33.42 3.96
N VAL A 16 22.78 32.89 4.56
CA VAL A 16 22.83 32.00 5.72
C VAL A 16 21.98 30.77 5.44
N ASN A 17 22.32 29.65 6.09
CA ASN A 17 21.55 28.43 5.93
C ASN A 17 20.25 28.44 6.75
N MET A 18 19.35 27.52 6.42
CA MET A 18 18.06 27.38 7.12
C MET A 18 18.22 27.13 8.62
N PHE A 19 19.30 26.52 9.07
CA PHE A 19 19.59 26.34 10.50
C PHE A 19 19.82 27.68 11.22
N GLU A 20 20.66 28.56 10.68
CA GLU A 20 20.91 29.87 11.25
C GLU A 20 19.68 30.79 11.13
N ILE A 21 18.89 30.66 10.06
CA ILE A 21 17.61 31.38 9.93
C ILE A 21 16.64 30.92 11.03
N ALA A 22 16.44 29.62 11.22
CA ALA A 22 15.58 29.08 12.28
C ALA A 22 16.01 29.57 13.66
N LYS A 23 17.32 29.57 13.92
CA LYS A 23 17.92 30.03 15.17
C LYS A 23 17.72 31.53 15.39
N GLY A 24 17.72 32.30 14.30
CA GLY A 24 17.38 33.72 14.28
C GLY A 24 15.98 33.99 14.83
N PHE A 25 14.99 33.14 14.54
CA PHE A 25 13.65 33.25 15.10
C PHE A 25 13.58 32.68 16.53
N SER A 26 14.02 31.44 16.74
CA SER A 26 14.21 30.91 18.10
C SER A 26 15.15 29.71 18.15
N ASN A 27 15.86 29.55 19.28
CA ASN A 27 16.68 28.35 19.51
C ASN A 27 15.86 27.04 19.54
N SER A 28 14.58 27.09 19.92
CA SER A 28 13.73 25.88 19.93
C SER A 28 13.36 25.46 18.52
N LEU A 29 13.10 26.42 17.63
CA LEU A 29 12.75 26.14 16.24
C LEU A 29 13.91 25.46 15.53
N ALA A 30 15.13 25.99 15.67
CA ALA A 30 16.34 25.40 15.09
C ALA A 30 16.59 23.95 15.54
N LYS A 31 16.27 23.61 16.80
CA LYS A 31 16.48 22.26 17.34
C LYS A 31 15.44 21.25 16.86
N LYS A 32 14.21 21.69 16.60
CA LYS A 32 13.11 20.81 16.18
C LYS A 32 12.99 20.65 14.67
N SER A 33 13.57 21.57 13.90
CA SER A 33 13.46 21.57 12.44
C SER A 33 14.42 20.56 11.80
N VAL A 34 13.88 19.68 10.97
CA VAL A 34 14.68 18.71 10.18
C VAL A 34 14.74 19.05 8.69
N GLY A 35 13.92 19.99 8.24
CA GLY A 35 13.92 20.54 6.89
C GLY A 35 13.17 21.87 6.86
N ALA A 36 13.09 22.48 5.69
CA ALA A 36 12.30 23.68 5.46
C ALA A 36 11.63 23.65 4.09
N LYS A 37 10.63 24.52 3.88
CA LYS A 37 10.10 24.90 2.58
C LYS A 37 10.51 26.33 2.29
N VAL A 38 11.16 26.55 1.17
CA VAL A 38 11.50 27.88 0.65
C VAL A 38 10.68 28.08 -0.62
N ASP A 39 9.78 29.06 -0.62
CA ASP A 39 8.83 29.33 -1.71
C ASP A 39 8.07 28.06 -2.16
N GLY A 40 7.62 27.28 -1.16
CA GLY A 40 6.88 26.03 -1.36
C GLY A 40 7.71 24.81 -1.76
N LYS A 41 9.05 24.91 -1.86
CA LYS A 41 9.94 23.80 -2.21
C LYS A 41 10.69 23.26 -1.00
N ASN A 42 10.63 21.95 -0.78
CA ASN A 42 11.37 21.27 0.29
C ASN A 42 12.89 21.41 0.10
N VAL A 43 13.58 21.85 1.15
CA VAL A 43 15.03 22.00 1.23
C VAL A 43 15.57 21.45 2.54
N ASP A 44 16.85 21.10 2.56
CA ASP A 44 17.54 20.66 3.78
C ASP A 44 17.85 21.85 4.69
N MET A 45 18.09 21.58 5.98
CA MET A 45 18.50 22.62 6.93
C MET A 45 19.87 23.26 6.59
N SER A 46 20.68 22.60 5.77
CA SER A 46 21.97 23.10 5.27
C SER A 46 21.83 24.01 4.04
N TYR A 47 20.65 24.10 3.42
CA TYR A 47 20.40 24.94 2.27
C TYR A 47 20.67 26.41 2.61
N VAL A 48 21.53 27.05 1.82
CA VAL A 48 21.88 28.46 1.95
C VAL A 48 20.89 29.28 1.13
N LEU A 49 20.16 30.16 1.81
CA LEU A 49 19.29 31.12 1.15
C LEU A 49 20.12 32.34 0.72
N ASP A 50 19.87 32.80 -0.50
CA ASP A 50 20.58 33.92 -1.14
C ASP A 50 19.62 35.01 -1.67
N HIS A 51 18.33 34.88 -1.42
CA HIS A 51 17.27 35.81 -1.84
C HIS A 51 16.21 35.98 -0.75
N ASP A 52 15.29 36.92 -0.97
CA ASP A 52 14.11 37.11 -0.11
C ASP A 52 13.12 35.97 -0.37
N ALA A 53 12.63 35.32 0.68
CA ALA A 53 11.75 34.16 0.53
C ALA A 53 10.75 34.01 1.67
N GLU A 54 9.66 33.31 1.37
CA GLU A 54 8.76 32.78 2.39
C GLU A 54 9.26 31.40 2.82
N VAL A 55 9.41 31.22 4.13
CA VAL A 55 10.00 30.02 4.71
C VAL A 55 9.01 29.37 5.67
N GLU A 56 8.85 28.06 5.54
CA GLU A 56 8.19 27.23 6.56
C GLU A 56 9.19 26.19 7.08
N PHE A 57 9.25 25.99 8.38
CA PHE A 57 10.13 24.98 8.98
C PHE A 57 9.37 23.69 9.24
N ILE A 58 9.98 22.57 8.86
CA ILE A 58 9.41 21.23 9.02
C ILE A 58 9.86 20.69 10.38
N ASP A 59 8.94 20.69 11.35
CA ASP A 59 9.16 20.13 12.68
C ASP A 59 9.30 18.60 12.58
N ILE A 60 10.27 18.02 13.30
CA ILE A 60 10.55 16.58 13.32
C ILE A 60 9.34 15.73 13.73
N ASP A 61 8.44 16.27 14.54
CA ASP A 61 7.25 15.56 15.01
C ASP A 61 6.04 15.68 14.07
N SER A 62 6.13 16.51 13.03
CA SER A 62 5.10 16.64 11.99
C SER A 62 5.08 15.42 11.04
N PRO A 63 3.98 15.17 10.31
CA PRO A 63 3.92 14.08 9.32
C PRO A 63 5.06 14.14 8.28
N GLU A 64 5.37 15.32 7.74
CA GLU A 64 6.50 15.49 6.80
C GLU A 64 7.86 15.29 7.48
N GLY A 65 8.01 15.72 8.74
CA GLY A 65 9.22 15.48 9.53
C GLY A 65 9.49 14.00 9.78
N GLU A 66 8.44 13.24 10.06
CA GLU A 66 8.50 11.77 10.21
C GLU A 66 8.93 11.09 8.91
N ASP A 67 8.45 11.57 7.75
CA ASP A 67 8.88 11.05 6.45
C ASP A 67 10.36 11.35 6.17
N ILE A 68 10.85 12.54 6.52
CA ILE A 68 12.28 12.89 6.44
C ILE A 68 13.12 11.98 7.35
N VAL A 69 12.63 11.71 8.57
CA VAL A 69 13.28 10.78 9.52
C VAL A 69 13.32 9.37 8.93
N ARG A 70 12.20 8.82 8.45
CA ARG A 70 12.14 7.47 7.85
C ARG A 70 13.06 7.35 6.65
N HIS A 71 13.06 8.36 5.78
CA HIS A 71 13.90 8.37 4.58
C HIS A 71 15.38 8.37 4.93
N SER A 72 15.76 9.17 5.93
CA SER A 72 17.13 9.22 6.43
C SER A 72 17.53 7.93 7.16
N THR A 73 16.60 7.29 7.87
CA THR A 73 16.83 5.98 8.49
C THR A 73 17.03 4.87 7.45
N ALA A 74 16.40 4.97 6.27
CA ALA A 74 16.69 4.06 5.16
C ALA A 74 18.16 4.18 4.70
N HIS A 75 18.69 5.41 4.59
CA HIS A 75 20.12 5.64 4.28
C HIS A 75 21.04 5.16 5.41
N LEU A 76 20.66 5.38 6.67
CA LEU A 76 21.38 4.84 7.83
C LEU A 76 21.49 3.32 7.77
N MET A 77 20.40 2.63 7.42
CA MET A 77 20.40 1.17 7.26
C MET A 77 21.29 0.75 6.09
N ALA A 78 21.23 1.44 4.95
CA ALA A 78 22.08 1.15 3.80
C ALA A 78 23.58 1.29 4.13
N GLN A 79 23.97 2.35 4.85
CA GLN A 79 25.32 2.53 5.35
C GLN A 79 25.74 1.40 6.30
N ALA A 80 24.90 1.04 7.27
CA ALA A 80 25.18 -0.07 8.19
C ALA A 80 25.39 -1.40 7.46
N VAL A 81 24.56 -1.69 6.46
CA VAL A 81 24.71 -2.87 5.61
C VAL A 81 26.05 -2.84 4.87
N LEU A 82 26.44 -1.73 4.25
CA LEU A 82 27.71 -1.64 3.53
C LEU A 82 28.94 -1.71 4.45
N ARG A 83 28.84 -1.24 5.70
CA ARG A 83 29.94 -1.42 6.68
C ARG A 83 30.13 -2.88 7.08
N LEU A 84 29.05 -3.65 7.21
CA LEU A 84 29.09 -5.06 7.59
C LEU A 84 29.35 -5.99 6.38
N TYR A 85 28.81 -5.63 5.21
CA TYR A 85 28.80 -6.42 3.99
C TYR A 85 29.20 -5.55 2.77
N PRO A 86 30.50 -5.20 2.63
CA PRO A 86 30.96 -4.18 1.68
C PRO A 86 30.68 -4.46 0.20
N ASP A 87 30.56 -5.73 -0.18
CA ASP A 87 30.31 -6.12 -1.58
C ASP A 87 28.83 -6.07 -1.98
N THR A 88 27.93 -5.77 -1.04
CA THR A 88 26.48 -5.64 -1.30
C THR A 88 26.20 -4.45 -2.21
N LYS A 89 25.26 -4.60 -3.16
CA LYS A 89 24.78 -3.47 -3.96
C LYS A 89 23.46 -2.94 -3.43
N VAL A 90 23.43 -1.64 -3.10
CA VAL A 90 22.23 -0.92 -2.66
C VAL A 90 21.42 -0.46 -3.87
N THR A 91 20.10 -0.60 -3.82
CA THR A 91 19.23 -0.25 -4.96
C THR A 91 18.26 0.91 -4.64
N ILE A 92 17.08 0.63 -4.10
CA ILE A 92 16.04 1.63 -3.78
C ILE A 92 15.58 1.49 -2.33
N GLY A 93 15.36 2.62 -1.66
CA GLY A 93 14.89 2.65 -0.28
C GLY A 93 13.85 3.73 0.00
N PRO A 94 12.58 3.55 -0.42
CA PRO A 94 11.54 4.53 -0.20
C PRO A 94 10.96 4.45 1.22
N VAL A 95 10.31 5.54 1.61
CA VAL A 95 9.44 5.58 2.78
C VAL A 95 8.15 4.82 2.49
N ILE A 96 7.62 4.16 3.51
CA ILE A 96 6.28 3.56 3.51
C ILE A 96 5.54 4.03 4.76
N GLU A 97 4.25 3.73 4.84
CA GLU A 97 3.48 4.04 6.04
C GLU A 97 4.16 3.48 7.30
N ASN A 98 4.39 4.35 8.29
CA ASN A 98 5.03 4.05 9.58
C ASN A 98 6.49 3.54 9.50
N GLY A 99 7.14 3.53 8.33
CA GLY A 99 8.47 2.95 8.20
C GLY A 99 9.15 3.17 6.86
N PHE A 100 10.05 2.25 6.52
CA PHE A 100 10.83 2.28 5.29
C PHE A 100 11.21 0.85 4.90
N TYR A 101 11.69 0.69 3.68
CA TYR A 101 12.44 -0.49 3.30
C TYR A 101 13.66 -0.10 2.46
N TYR A 102 14.58 -1.04 2.26
CA TYR A 102 15.64 -0.91 1.27
C TYR A 102 15.89 -2.26 0.61
N ASP A 103 16.03 -2.25 -0.71
CA ASP A 103 16.34 -3.42 -1.54
C ASP A 103 17.86 -3.55 -1.77
N PHE A 104 18.39 -4.73 -1.50
CA PHE A 104 19.81 -5.07 -1.60
C PHE A 104 20.06 -6.24 -2.55
N ASP A 105 21.18 -6.23 -3.26
CA ASP A 105 21.76 -7.38 -3.96
C ASP A 105 23.03 -7.81 -3.20
N PRO A 106 22.89 -8.61 -2.13
CA PRO A 106 24.03 -9.05 -1.35
C PRO A 106 24.72 -10.26 -2.01
N VAL A 107 25.99 -10.47 -1.68
CA VAL A 107 26.74 -11.66 -2.12
C VAL A 107 26.20 -12.90 -1.43
N GLU A 108 26.01 -12.82 -0.11
CA GLU A 108 25.39 -13.86 0.72
C GLU A 108 24.01 -13.40 1.18
N GLN A 109 23.05 -14.31 1.25
CA GLN A 109 21.70 -13.94 1.64
C GLN A 109 21.64 -13.54 3.12
N PHE A 110 21.02 -12.40 3.41
CA PHE A 110 20.74 -11.99 4.78
C PHE A 110 19.78 -12.96 5.47
N THR A 111 20.05 -13.18 6.75
CA THR A 111 19.23 -13.97 7.68
C THR A 111 18.57 -13.09 8.73
N GLU A 112 17.60 -13.62 9.47
CA GLU A 112 16.96 -12.86 10.56
C GLU A 112 17.97 -12.44 11.65
N GLU A 113 19.01 -13.23 11.90
CA GLU A 113 20.10 -12.90 12.82
C GLU A 113 20.92 -11.68 12.35
N ASP A 114 21.04 -11.47 11.03
CA ASP A 114 21.76 -10.32 10.49
C ASP A 114 21.01 -9.00 10.73
N LEU A 115 19.69 -9.03 10.90
CA LEU A 115 18.92 -7.84 11.26
C LEU A 115 19.37 -7.26 12.60
N GLU A 116 19.69 -8.11 13.57
CA GLU A 116 20.20 -7.65 14.87
C GLU A 116 21.58 -7.01 14.75
N LYS A 117 22.46 -7.59 13.92
CA LYS A 117 23.80 -7.04 13.64
C LYS A 117 23.71 -5.69 12.93
N ILE A 118 22.85 -5.59 11.90
CA ILE A 118 22.63 -4.36 11.15
C ILE A 118 22.04 -3.28 12.06
N GLU A 119 21.03 -3.59 12.88
CA GLU A 119 20.44 -2.62 13.82
C GLU A 119 21.47 -2.14 14.86
N ALA A 120 22.35 -3.04 15.34
CA ALA A 120 23.44 -2.66 16.22
C ALA A 120 24.44 -1.71 15.55
N GLU A 121 24.78 -1.94 14.28
CA GLU A 121 25.66 -1.06 13.50
C GLU A 121 25.00 0.29 13.21
N MET A 122 23.71 0.33 12.86
CA MET A 122 22.94 1.57 12.75
C MET A 122 23.03 2.40 14.04
N LYS A 123 22.89 1.77 15.21
CA LYS A 123 23.02 2.45 16.51
C LYS A 123 24.42 2.99 16.75
N LYS A 124 25.48 2.37 16.22
CA LYS A 124 26.85 2.91 16.28
C LYS A 124 26.98 4.16 15.41
N ILE A 125 26.50 4.11 14.17
CA ILE A 125 26.53 5.27 13.25
C ILE A 125 25.75 6.47 13.79
N VAL A 126 24.63 6.23 14.50
CA VAL A 126 23.86 7.31 15.16
C VAL A 126 24.69 7.99 16.25
N LYS A 127 25.49 7.24 17.01
CA LYS A 127 26.39 7.79 18.05
C LYS A 127 27.55 8.59 17.45
N GLU A 128 27.97 8.28 16.23
CA GLU A 128 28.97 9.07 15.49
C GLU A 128 28.46 10.47 15.11
N ASN A 129 27.13 10.66 15.06
CA ASN A 129 26.47 11.94 14.76
C ASN A 129 27.01 12.62 13.48
N ILE A 130 27.12 11.82 12.42
CA ILE A 130 27.68 12.22 11.12
C ILE A 130 26.74 13.25 10.47
N LYS A 131 27.31 14.33 9.93
CA LYS A 131 26.54 15.33 9.16
C LYS A 131 26.21 14.79 7.77
N LEU A 132 25.00 15.09 7.29
CA LEU A 132 24.59 14.72 5.94
C LEU A 132 24.89 15.87 4.98
N GLU A 133 25.60 15.58 3.90
CA GLU A 133 26.06 16.56 2.92
C GLU A 133 25.41 16.29 1.56
N LYS A 134 24.61 17.25 1.10
CA LYS A 134 24.03 17.23 -0.25
C LYS A 134 25.02 17.81 -1.25
N TYR A 135 25.22 17.13 -2.37
CA TYR A 135 25.94 17.67 -3.52
C TYR A 135 25.26 17.23 -4.82
N VAL A 136 25.62 17.87 -5.93
CA VAL A 136 25.05 17.59 -7.24
C VAL A 136 26.17 17.27 -8.22
N LEU A 137 25.91 16.31 -9.11
CA LEU A 137 26.78 15.99 -10.23
C LEU A 137 25.98 16.05 -11.54
N PRO A 138 26.63 16.40 -12.66
CA PRO A 138 26.07 16.17 -13.98
C PRO A 138 25.70 14.68 -14.15
N ARG A 139 24.60 14.41 -14.86
CA ARG A 139 24.12 13.04 -15.11
C ARG A 139 25.22 12.09 -15.61
N ASP A 140 26.06 12.53 -16.55
CA ASP A 140 27.09 11.67 -17.14
C ASP A 140 28.24 11.39 -16.16
N GLU A 141 28.55 12.31 -15.25
CA GLU A 141 29.51 12.09 -14.17
C GLU A 141 28.94 11.16 -13.10
N ALA A 142 27.65 11.31 -12.77
CA ALA A 142 26.93 10.40 -11.88
C ALA A 142 26.94 8.95 -12.40
N ILE A 143 26.72 8.76 -13.72
CA ILE A 143 26.82 7.44 -14.36
C ILE A 143 28.22 6.86 -14.22
N LYS A 144 29.27 7.65 -14.50
CA LYS A 144 30.66 7.22 -14.36
C LYS A 144 30.98 6.84 -12.91
N TYR A 145 30.55 7.65 -11.94
CA TYR A 145 30.73 7.36 -10.52
C TYR A 145 30.14 6.00 -10.14
N PHE A 146 28.87 5.75 -10.47
CA PHE A 146 28.24 4.48 -10.11
C PHE A 146 28.78 3.28 -10.88
N ARG A 147 29.28 3.48 -12.10
CA ARG A 147 29.87 2.42 -12.91
C ARG A 147 31.28 2.05 -12.46
N ASP A 148 32.13 3.05 -12.26
CA ASP A 148 33.58 2.86 -12.13
C ASP A 148 34.02 2.83 -10.66
N VAL A 149 33.37 3.63 -9.79
CA VAL A 149 33.72 3.75 -8.36
C VAL A 149 32.86 2.81 -7.51
N ASP A 150 31.53 2.99 -7.52
CA ASP A 150 30.60 2.18 -6.70
C ASP A 150 30.37 0.76 -7.28
N LYS A 151 30.60 0.60 -8.60
CA LYS A 151 30.36 -0.62 -9.36
C LYS A 151 28.94 -1.16 -9.15
N ASN A 152 27.94 -0.27 -9.22
CA ASN A 152 26.55 -0.55 -8.92
C ASN A 152 25.66 -0.33 -10.14
N LYS A 153 25.41 -1.44 -10.87
CA LYS A 153 24.59 -1.46 -12.09
C LYS A 153 23.16 -0.91 -11.87
N TYR A 154 22.60 -1.07 -10.67
CA TYR A 154 21.23 -0.63 -10.38
C TYR A 154 21.16 0.90 -10.34
N LYS A 155 22.13 1.55 -9.68
CA LYS A 155 22.21 3.01 -9.64
C LYS A 155 22.52 3.60 -11.00
N VAL A 156 23.37 2.97 -11.81
CA VAL A 156 23.60 3.35 -13.22
C VAL A 156 22.27 3.37 -13.99
N GLU A 157 21.49 2.29 -13.91
CA GLU A 157 20.20 2.18 -14.60
C GLU A 157 19.18 3.24 -14.14
N ILE A 158 19.17 3.58 -12.84
CA ILE A 158 18.31 4.64 -12.31
C ILE A 158 18.71 6.01 -12.89
N VAL A 159 20.01 6.32 -12.89
CA VAL A 159 20.50 7.61 -13.42
C VAL A 159 20.29 7.71 -14.93
N GLU A 160 20.46 6.61 -15.67
CA GLU A 160 20.21 6.58 -17.12
C GLU A 160 18.75 6.88 -17.48
N ALA A 161 17.79 6.58 -16.59
CA ALA A 161 16.39 6.90 -16.78
C ALA A 161 16.04 8.39 -16.55
N ILE A 162 16.96 9.19 -15.97
CA ILE A 162 16.78 10.63 -15.79
C ILE A 162 17.01 11.34 -17.13
N PRO A 163 16.17 12.33 -17.52
CA PRO A 163 16.35 13.08 -18.76
C PRO A 163 17.75 13.71 -18.92
N GLN A 164 18.23 13.79 -20.16
CA GLN A 164 19.53 14.40 -20.46
C GLN A 164 19.52 15.90 -20.14
N GLY A 165 20.61 16.40 -19.54
CA GLY A 165 20.74 17.79 -19.12
C GLY A 165 20.26 18.07 -17.69
N GLU A 166 19.62 17.11 -17.01
CA GLU A 166 19.26 17.25 -15.60
C GLU A 166 20.47 17.03 -14.67
N GLN A 167 20.46 17.75 -13.55
CA GLN A 167 21.40 17.54 -12.46
C GLN A 167 20.92 16.41 -11.55
N VAL A 168 21.86 15.66 -11.01
CA VAL A 168 21.60 14.50 -10.18
C VAL A 168 22.14 14.78 -8.78
N SER A 169 21.28 14.72 -7.78
CA SER A 169 21.66 14.99 -6.39
C SER A 169 22.06 13.73 -5.64
N PHE A 170 23.03 13.91 -4.75
CA PHE A 170 23.63 12.88 -3.92
C PHE A 170 23.63 13.34 -2.47
N TYR A 171 23.54 12.38 -1.56
CA TYR A 171 23.75 12.59 -0.13
C TYR A 171 24.92 11.76 0.35
N LYS A 172 25.89 12.43 0.96
CA LYS A 172 27.03 11.81 1.63
C LYS A 172 26.81 11.80 3.14
N GLN A 173 27.05 10.65 3.75
CA GLN A 173 27.02 10.44 5.19
C GLN A 173 28.27 9.66 5.59
N GLY A 174 29.36 10.39 5.82
CA GLY A 174 30.65 9.80 6.16
C GLY A 174 31.25 9.05 4.97
N ASP A 175 31.38 7.73 5.12
CA ASP A 175 31.87 6.79 4.11
C ASP A 175 30.79 6.35 3.10
N PHE A 176 29.51 6.65 3.37
CA PHE A 176 28.40 6.30 2.49
C PHE A 176 27.99 7.46 1.59
N THR A 177 27.63 7.14 0.34
CA THR A 177 27.07 8.08 -0.62
C THR A 177 25.92 7.42 -1.35
N ASP A 178 24.80 8.12 -1.50
CA ASP A 178 23.65 7.61 -2.21
C ASP A 178 23.00 8.63 -3.15
N LEU A 179 22.39 8.10 -4.20
CA LEU A 179 21.54 8.85 -5.13
C LEU A 179 20.20 9.16 -4.47
N CYS A 180 19.95 10.43 -4.15
CA CYS A 180 18.72 10.84 -3.51
C CYS A 180 18.41 12.32 -3.75
N ARG A 181 17.12 12.66 -3.86
CA ARG A 181 16.61 14.04 -4.00
C ARG A 181 16.52 14.79 -2.67
N GLY A 182 16.42 14.06 -1.56
CA GLY A 182 16.11 14.59 -0.23
C GLY A 182 14.61 14.86 -0.07
N THR A 183 14.20 15.49 1.03
CA THR A 183 15.00 16.10 2.12
C THR A 183 15.53 15.06 3.12
N HIS A 184 16.67 15.33 3.76
CA HIS A 184 17.24 14.49 4.82
C HIS A 184 17.43 15.25 6.14
N VAL A 185 17.53 14.51 7.26
CA VAL A 185 17.84 15.09 8.58
C VAL A 185 19.24 15.72 8.59
N PRO A 186 19.52 16.70 9.49
CA PRO A 186 20.81 17.38 9.51
C PRO A 186 22.02 16.49 9.87
N SER A 187 21.80 15.47 10.71
CA SER A 187 22.83 14.50 11.10
C SER A 187 22.23 13.16 11.53
N THR A 188 23.05 12.11 11.55
CA THR A 188 22.62 10.76 11.99
C THR A 188 22.14 10.74 13.44
N GLY A 189 22.58 11.69 14.27
CA GLY A 189 22.17 11.80 15.66
C GLY A 189 20.67 12.11 15.86
N TYR A 190 19.95 12.53 14.81
CA TYR A 190 18.49 12.71 14.85
C TYR A 190 17.73 11.38 14.77
N LEU A 191 18.35 10.32 14.25
CA LEU A 191 17.71 9.04 13.93
C LEU A 191 17.77 8.09 15.13
N LYS A 192 17.08 8.43 16.22
CA LYS A 192 17.22 7.71 17.49
C LYS A 192 16.32 6.48 17.61
N ALA A 193 15.13 6.52 17.02
CA ALA A 193 14.10 5.51 17.22
C ALA A 193 13.80 4.76 15.92
N PHE A 194 14.31 3.53 15.84
CA PHE A 194 14.07 2.62 14.73
C PHE A 194 14.11 1.16 15.18
N LYS A 195 13.47 0.28 14.39
CA LYS A 195 13.46 -1.17 14.60
C LYS A 195 13.42 -1.88 13.25
N LEU A 196 14.34 -2.78 12.97
CA LEU A 196 14.25 -3.65 11.79
C LEU A 196 13.27 -4.80 12.08
N ARG A 197 12.42 -5.16 11.10
CA ARG A 197 11.27 -6.05 11.34
C ARG A 197 11.25 -7.32 10.50
N ALA A 198 11.62 -7.26 9.23
CA ALA A 198 11.37 -8.37 8.31
C ALA A 198 12.31 -8.33 7.11
N LEU A 199 12.58 -9.54 6.61
CA LEU A 199 13.21 -9.78 5.33
C LEU A 199 12.15 -10.26 4.32
N ALA A 200 12.27 -9.81 3.07
CA ALA A 200 11.45 -10.32 1.97
C ALA A 200 12.26 -10.39 0.68
N GLY A 201 11.81 -11.23 -0.26
CA GLY A 201 12.29 -11.19 -1.63
C GLY A 201 11.59 -10.09 -2.42
N ALA A 202 12.32 -9.34 -3.23
CA ALA A 202 11.78 -8.38 -4.19
C ALA A 202 12.43 -8.58 -5.55
N TYR A 203 11.67 -8.46 -6.64
CA TYR A 203 12.26 -8.51 -7.98
C TYR A 203 12.57 -7.11 -8.47
N TRP A 204 13.74 -6.92 -9.10
CA TRP A 204 14.10 -5.62 -9.67
C TRP A 204 13.02 -5.11 -10.64
N ARG A 205 12.57 -3.86 -10.45
CA ARG A 205 11.41 -3.23 -11.14
C ARG A 205 10.09 -4.03 -11.07
N GLY A 206 9.93 -4.91 -10.09
CA GLY A 206 8.73 -5.73 -9.93
C GLY A 206 8.54 -6.79 -11.02
N ASN A 207 9.57 -7.08 -11.83
CA ASN A 207 9.50 -8.08 -12.90
C ASN A 207 10.16 -9.39 -12.46
N SER A 208 9.38 -10.48 -12.36
CA SER A 208 9.85 -11.79 -11.91
C SER A 208 10.95 -12.43 -12.79
N LYS A 209 11.17 -11.91 -14.00
CA LYS A 209 12.28 -12.32 -14.87
C LYS A 209 13.62 -11.67 -14.49
N ASN A 210 13.60 -10.62 -13.68
CA ASN A 210 14.80 -9.92 -13.25
C ASN A 210 15.43 -10.57 -12.02
N LYS A 211 16.63 -10.11 -11.65
CA LYS A 211 17.34 -10.55 -10.43
C LYS A 211 16.44 -10.34 -9.20
N MET A 212 16.37 -11.38 -8.37
CA MET A 212 15.77 -11.32 -7.05
C MET A 212 16.74 -10.63 -6.08
N LEU A 213 16.24 -9.61 -5.41
CA LEU A 213 16.87 -8.79 -4.37
C LEU A 213 16.32 -9.20 -3.00
N GLN A 214 17.04 -8.85 -1.94
CA GLN A 214 16.55 -8.96 -0.57
C GLN A 214 16.16 -7.58 -0.04
N ARG A 215 14.92 -7.49 0.41
CA ARG A 215 14.32 -6.31 1.01
C ARG A 215 14.39 -6.41 2.52
N ILE A 216 14.96 -5.39 3.16
CA ILE A 216 14.89 -5.22 4.61
C ILE A 216 13.84 -4.16 4.92
N TYR A 217 12.86 -4.50 5.76
CA TYR A 217 11.87 -3.55 6.28
C TYR A 217 12.25 -3.06 7.68
N GLY A 218 11.98 -1.78 7.95
CA GLY A 218 12.14 -1.18 9.27
C GLY A 218 11.07 -0.16 9.60
N TYR A 219 10.87 0.07 10.89
CA TYR A 219 10.11 1.19 11.43
C TYR A 219 11.05 2.30 11.85
N SER A 220 10.62 3.55 11.71
CA SER A 220 11.35 4.71 12.23
C SER A 220 10.39 5.83 12.60
N PHE A 221 10.69 6.47 13.72
CA PHE A 221 9.94 7.58 14.26
C PHE A 221 10.87 8.67 14.78
N SER A 222 10.35 9.88 14.93
CA SER A 222 11.08 11.02 15.51
C SER A 222 11.61 10.75 16.93
N ASN A 223 10.92 9.88 17.70
CA ASN A 223 11.27 9.57 19.08
C ASN A 223 10.87 8.15 19.53
N GLU A 224 11.48 7.71 20.63
CA GLU A 224 11.31 6.37 21.21
C GLU A 224 9.89 6.09 21.71
N ASP A 225 9.17 7.10 22.20
CA ASP A 225 7.81 6.90 22.71
C ASP A 225 6.83 6.58 21.58
N LYS A 226 6.97 7.24 20.42
CA LYS A 226 6.22 6.91 19.20
C LYS A 226 6.54 5.51 18.70
N LEU A 227 7.81 5.12 18.66
CA LEU A 227 8.22 3.76 18.29
C LEU A 227 7.61 2.71 19.22
N LYS A 228 7.70 2.89 20.55
CA LYS A 228 7.11 1.96 21.53
C LYS A 228 5.60 1.84 21.38
N LYS A 229 4.90 2.96 21.17
CA LYS A 229 3.45 2.96 20.90
C LYS A 229 3.13 2.16 19.64
N HIS A 230 3.88 2.37 18.56
CA HIS A 230 3.69 1.63 17.31
C HIS A 230 3.96 0.14 17.48
N LEU A 231 5.07 -0.25 18.10
CA LEU A 231 5.40 -1.66 18.35
C LEU A 231 4.33 -2.36 19.20
N LYS A 232 3.77 -1.68 20.20
CA LYS A 232 2.64 -2.20 20.98
C LYS A 232 1.39 -2.42 20.11
N LEU A 233 1.09 -1.52 19.17
CA LEU A 233 -0.02 -1.70 18.24
C LEU A 233 0.22 -2.88 17.30
N VAL A 234 1.45 -3.06 16.81
CA VAL A 234 1.82 -4.20 15.97
C VAL A 234 1.65 -5.52 16.75
N GLU A 235 2.13 -5.58 17.99
CA GLU A 235 1.97 -6.77 18.85
C GLU A 235 0.49 -7.09 19.11
N GLU A 236 -0.33 -6.08 19.38
CA GLU A 236 -1.77 -6.25 19.56
C GLU A 236 -2.49 -6.68 18.27
N ALA A 237 -2.04 -6.19 17.11
CA ALA A 237 -2.57 -6.59 15.81
C ALA A 237 -2.21 -8.06 15.51
N GLU A 238 -0.98 -8.49 15.77
CA GLU A 238 -0.53 -9.88 15.59
C GLU A 238 -1.29 -10.86 16.49
N LYS A 239 -1.63 -10.46 17.72
CA LYS A 239 -2.50 -11.27 18.60
C LYS A 239 -3.90 -11.47 18.02
N ARG A 240 -4.36 -10.56 17.15
CA ARG A 240 -5.71 -10.54 16.57
C ARG A 240 -5.74 -10.98 15.11
N ASP A 241 -4.61 -11.46 14.58
CA ASP A 241 -4.54 -11.99 13.23
C ASP A 241 -5.46 -13.20 13.07
N HIS A 242 -6.42 -13.13 12.14
CA HIS A 242 -7.39 -14.19 11.90
C HIS A 242 -6.75 -15.51 11.47
N ARG A 243 -5.54 -15.51 10.94
CA ARG A 243 -4.78 -16.72 10.59
C ARG A 243 -4.28 -17.44 11.84
N LYS A 244 -3.81 -16.67 12.82
CA LYS A 244 -3.38 -17.18 14.13
C LYS A 244 -4.60 -17.70 14.90
N LEU A 245 -5.61 -16.84 15.07
CA LEU A 245 -6.84 -17.20 15.77
C LEU A 245 -7.59 -18.33 15.06
N GLY A 246 -7.63 -18.33 13.73
CA GLY A 246 -8.27 -19.37 12.93
C GLY A 246 -7.67 -20.76 13.16
N LYS A 247 -6.35 -20.82 13.36
CA LYS A 247 -5.65 -22.05 13.73
C LYS A 247 -5.88 -22.41 15.19
N GLU A 248 -5.67 -21.47 16.13
CA GLU A 248 -5.79 -21.70 17.58
C GLU A 248 -7.21 -22.11 18.00
N LEU A 249 -8.23 -21.54 17.35
CA LEU A 249 -9.64 -21.81 17.61
C LEU A 249 -10.22 -22.91 16.71
N GLU A 250 -9.41 -23.52 15.84
CA GLU A 250 -9.81 -24.57 14.90
C GLU A 250 -11.00 -24.15 14.03
N LEU A 251 -10.96 -22.93 13.48
CA LEU A 251 -12.02 -22.38 12.63
C LEU A 251 -11.80 -22.75 11.16
N PHE A 252 -10.58 -22.62 10.68
CA PHE A 252 -10.23 -22.93 9.30
C PHE A 252 -8.74 -23.26 9.16
N PHE A 253 -8.37 -23.88 8.05
CA PHE A 253 -6.96 -24.01 7.65
C PHE A 253 -6.81 -23.83 6.14
N LEU A 254 -5.57 -23.61 5.69
CA LEU A 254 -5.20 -23.59 4.28
C LEU A 254 -4.21 -24.74 4.04
N SER A 255 -4.51 -25.57 3.05
CA SER A 255 -3.66 -26.68 2.65
C SER A 255 -2.72 -26.25 1.51
N GLU A 256 -1.52 -26.81 1.46
CA GLU A 256 -0.61 -26.67 0.30
C GLU A 256 -1.24 -27.20 -1.00
N TYR A 257 -2.17 -28.17 -0.90
CA TYR A 257 -2.94 -28.70 -2.02
C TYR A 257 -4.07 -27.77 -2.49
N GLY A 258 -4.34 -26.69 -1.73
CA GLY A 258 -5.39 -25.71 -2.04
C GLY A 258 -4.96 -24.29 -1.66
N PRO A 259 -3.90 -23.74 -2.27
CA PRO A 259 -3.42 -22.39 -1.93
C PRO A 259 -4.48 -21.37 -2.33
N GLY A 260 -5.02 -20.66 -1.33
CA GLY A 260 -6.13 -19.71 -1.52
C GLY A 260 -7.52 -20.35 -1.51
N PHE A 261 -7.64 -21.64 -1.18
CA PHE A 261 -8.91 -22.36 -1.05
C PHE A 261 -9.08 -22.78 0.42
N PRO A 262 -9.77 -21.98 1.25
CA PRO A 262 -9.87 -22.24 2.67
C PRO A 262 -10.74 -23.46 2.99
N PHE A 263 -10.25 -24.29 3.91
CA PHE A 263 -11.00 -25.38 4.52
C PHE A 263 -11.63 -24.88 5.81
N PHE A 264 -12.97 -24.81 5.86
CA PHE A 264 -13.68 -24.48 7.09
C PHE A 264 -13.87 -25.74 7.94
N LEU A 265 -13.41 -25.68 9.18
CA LEU A 265 -13.54 -26.75 10.17
C LEU A 265 -14.92 -26.66 10.84
N PRO A 266 -15.36 -27.68 11.61
CA PRO A 266 -16.69 -27.69 12.23
C PRO A 266 -17.03 -26.43 13.03
N LYS A 267 -16.10 -25.90 13.83
CA LYS A 267 -16.30 -24.65 14.59
C LYS A 267 -16.43 -23.43 13.68
N GLY A 268 -15.62 -23.34 12.62
CA GLY A 268 -15.74 -22.28 11.62
C GLY A 268 -17.07 -22.33 10.87
N MET A 269 -17.57 -23.53 10.59
CA MET A 269 -18.88 -23.72 9.96
C MET A 269 -20.03 -23.27 10.87
N ILE A 270 -19.93 -23.44 12.19
CA ILE A 270 -20.92 -22.87 13.13
C ILE A 270 -20.99 -21.35 12.97
N VAL A 271 -19.84 -20.66 13.01
CA VAL A 271 -19.77 -19.20 12.85
C VAL A 271 -20.35 -18.79 11.49
N ARG A 272 -19.93 -19.46 10.41
CA ARG A 272 -20.41 -19.17 9.06
C ARG A 272 -21.93 -19.36 8.93
N ASN A 273 -22.49 -20.42 9.50
CA ASN A 273 -23.93 -20.68 9.43
C ASN A 273 -24.74 -19.62 10.18
N VAL A 274 -24.29 -19.21 11.38
CA VAL A 274 -24.94 -18.12 12.13
C VAL A 274 -24.96 -16.82 11.33
N LEU A 275 -23.87 -16.47 10.65
CA LEU A 275 -23.80 -15.29 9.77
C LEU A 275 -24.73 -15.43 8.56
N VAL A 276 -24.76 -16.60 7.93
CA VAL A 276 -25.63 -16.89 6.78
C VAL A 276 -27.11 -16.81 7.17
N ASP A 277 -27.49 -17.34 8.34
CA ASP A 277 -28.87 -17.32 8.80
C ASP A 277 -29.31 -15.90 9.17
N LEU A 278 -28.42 -15.10 9.78
CA LEU A 278 -28.65 -13.67 9.98
C LEU A 278 -28.82 -12.95 8.64
N TRP A 279 -27.93 -13.19 7.68
CA TRP A 279 -28.00 -12.62 6.34
C TRP A 279 -29.36 -12.92 5.69
N ARG A 280 -29.79 -14.19 5.67
CA ARG A 280 -31.08 -14.63 5.12
C ARG A 280 -32.24 -13.87 5.76
N LYS A 281 -32.28 -13.85 7.10
CA LYS A 281 -33.36 -13.21 7.86
C LYS A 281 -33.49 -11.71 7.56
N GLU A 282 -32.38 -10.99 7.46
CA GLU A 282 -32.41 -9.56 7.20
C GLU A 282 -32.68 -9.22 5.73
N HIS A 283 -32.22 -10.05 4.80
CA HIS A 283 -32.51 -9.90 3.37
C HIS A 283 -33.98 -10.24 3.03
N GLU A 284 -34.56 -11.26 3.66
CA GLU A 284 -35.98 -11.59 3.52
C GLU A 284 -36.87 -10.43 3.98
N LYS A 285 -36.55 -9.83 5.15
CA LYS A 285 -37.25 -8.63 5.63
C LYS A 285 -37.12 -7.42 4.70
N ALA A 286 -36.00 -7.33 3.97
CA ALA A 286 -35.76 -6.28 2.98
C ALA A 286 -36.33 -6.62 1.59
N GLY A 287 -37.06 -7.74 1.46
CA GLY A 287 -37.73 -8.14 0.22
C GLY A 287 -36.78 -8.70 -0.85
N TYR A 288 -35.62 -9.23 -0.47
CA TYR A 288 -34.74 -9.95 -1.38
C TYR A 288 -35.19 -11.41 -1.50
N LEU A 289 -35.14 -11.92 -2.73
CA LEU A 289 -35.46 -13.29 -3.06
C LEU A 289 -34.16 -14.06 -3.30
N GLN A 290 -33.91 -15.06 -2.46
CA GLN A 290 -32.72 -15.88 -2.59
C GLN A 290 -32.83 -16.84 -3.79
N LEU A 291 -31.79 -16.87 -4.61
CA LEU A 291 -31.60 -17.83 -5.71
C LEU A 291 -30.24 -18.51 -5.62
N GLU A 292 -29.99 -19.48 -6.50
CA GLU A 292 -28.70 -20.13 -6.69
C GLU A 292 -28.42 -20.29 -8.20
N THR A 293 -27.22 -19.91 -8.65
CA THR A 293 -26.83 -20.04 -10.07
C THR A 293 -25.65 -21.01 -10.23
N PRO A 294 -25.56 -21.73 -11.38
CA PRO A 294 -24.49 -22.69 -11.61
C PRO A 294 -23.08 -22.09 -11.41
N ILE A 295 -22.17 -22.89 -10.86
CA ILE A 295 -20.77 -22.48 -10.64
C ILE A 295 -19.99 -22.38 -11.96
N MET A 296 -20.37 -23.13 -12.98
CA MET A 296 -19.68 -23.20 -14.26
C MET A 296 -20.66 -22.95 -15.41
N LEU A 297 -20.30 -22.02 -16.30
CA LEU A 297 -21.14 -21.57 -17.42
C LEU A 297 -20.29 -21.49 -18.68
N ASN A 298 -20.92 -21.66 -19.84
CA ASN A 298 -20.23 -21.65 -21.12
C ASN A 298 -19.55 -20.29 -21.39
N LYS A 299 -18.48 -20.31 -22.19
CA LYS A 299 -17.75 -19.10 -22.60
C LYS A 299 -18.64 -18.02 -23.20
N GLU A 300 -19.61 -18.42 -24.03
CA GLU A 300 -20.50 -17.51 -24.75
C GLU A 300 -21.20 -16.53 -23.80
N LEU A 301 -21.69 -16.99 -22.64
CA LEU A 301 -22.31 -16.11 -21.65
C LEU A 301 -21.33 -15.04 -21.12
N TRP A 302 -20.07 -15.41 -20.93
CA TRP A 302 -19.02 -14.50 -20.46
C TRP A 302 -18.62 -13.50 -21.54
N GLU A 303 -18.70 -13.88 -22.81
CA GLU A 303 -18.50 -12.98 -23.96
C GLU A 303 -19.66 -11.99 -24.10
N ILE A 304 -20.90 -12.47 -24.03
CA ILE A 304 -22.12 -11.64 -24.07
C ILE A 304 -22.12 -10.60 -22.93
N SER A 305 -21.77 -11.01 -21.72
CA SER A 305 -21.68 -10.09 -20.57
C SER A 305 -20.45 -9.19 -20.60
N GLY A 306 -19.52 -9.39 -21.55
CA GLY A 306 -18.27 -8.65 -21.67
C GLY A 306 -17.19 -9.01 -20.64
N HIS A 307 -17.47 -9.91 -19.69
CA HIS A 307 -16.51 -10.31 -18.66
C HIS A 307 -15.35 -11.11 -19.23
N TRP A 308 -15.57 -11.86 -20.30
CA TRP A 308 -14.51 -12.60 -20.97
C TRP A 308 -13.35 -11.66 -21.34
N PHE A 309 -13.63 -10.58 -22.06
CA PHE A 309 -12.60 -9.65 -22.53
C PHE A 309 -11.88 -8.89 -21.42
N ASN A 310 -12.54 -8.70 -20.26
CA ASN A 310 -12.07 -7.79 -19.22
C ASN A 310 -11.51 -8.51 -17.98
N TYR A 311 -11.93 -9.76 -17.76
CA TYR A 311 -11.58 -10.55 -16.58
C TYR A 311 -10.93 -11.90 -16.94
N ARG A 312 -10.63 -12.19 -18.22
CA ARG A 312 -10.06 -13.48 -18.66
C ARG A 312 -8.87 -13.94 -17.84
N GLU A 313 -7.95 -13.03 -17.52
CA GLU A 313 -6.72 -13.32 -16.76
C GLU A 313 -6.99 -13.83 -15.34
N ASN A 314 -8.18 -13.51 -14.81
CA ASN A 314 -8.62 -13.85 -13.47
C ASN A 314 -9.63 -15.01 -13.45
N MET A 315 -9.90 -15.66 -14.57
CA MET A 315 -10.90 -16.74 -14.69
C MET A 315 -10.24 -18.12 -14.80
N TYR A 316 -10.86 -19.11 -14.15
CA TYR A 316 -10.53 -20.52 -14.35
C TYR A 316 -11.41 -21.10 -15.46
N THR A 317 -10.78 -21.78 -16.42
CA THR A 317 -11.46 -22.38 -17.59
C THR A 317 -11.21 -23.88 -17.65
N SER A 318 -12.17 -24.62 -18.18
CA SER A 318 -12.03 -26.03 -18.54
C SER A 318 -12.82 -26.29 -19.81
N GLU A 319 -12.39 -27.28 -20.58
CA GLU A 319 -13.14 -27.78 -21.73
C GLU A 319 -14.05 -28.93 -21.27
N ILE A 320 -15.29 -28.93 -21.75
CA ILE A 320 -16.28 -30.00 -21.55
C ILE A 320 -16.96 -30.22 -22.89
N ASP A 321 -16.89 -31.44 -23.44
CA ASP A 321 -17.49 -31.81 -24.72
C ASP A 321 -17.14 -30.83 -25.86
N GLU A 322 -15.85 -30.51 -26.01
CA GLU A 322 -15.30 -29.56 -27.02
C GLU A 322 -15.77 -28.10 -26.85
N VAL A 323 -16.47 -27.78 -25.76
CA VAL A 323 -16.92 -26.42 -25.43
C VAL A 323 -16.11 -25.86 -24.26
N GLU A 324 -15.62 -24.63 -24.40
CA GLU A 324 -14.92 -23.93 -23.33
C GLU A 324 -15.93 -23.41 -22.30
N PHE A 325 -15.76 -23.81 -21.05
CA PHE A 325 -16.51 -23.35 -19.89
C PHE A 325 -15.60 -22.57 -18.95
N ALA A 326 -16.20 -21.68 -18.16
CA ALA A 326 -15.49 -20.99 -17.09
C ALA A 326 -16.22 -21.12 -15.76
N ILE A 327 -15.43 -21.29 -14.70
CA ILE A 327 -15.91 -21.16 -13.33
C ILE A 327 -16.20 -19.69 -13.07
N LYS A 328 -17.39 -19.39 -12.53
CA LYS A 328 -17.88 -18.03 -12.38
C LYS A 328 -16.94 -17.16 -11.51
N PRO A 329 -16.44 -16.01 -12.01
CA PRO A 329 -15.70 -15.04 -11.21
C PRO A 329 -16.61 -14.04 -10.47
N MET A 330 -17.91 -14.05 -10.80
CA MET A 330 -18.99 -13.23 -10.25
C MET A 330 -20.36 -13.84 -10.61
N ASN A 331 -21.43 -13.43 -9.92
CA ASN A 331 -22.75 -14.05 -10.09
C ASN A 331 -23.65 -13.35 -11.11
N CYS A 332 -23.30 -12.13 -11.55
CA CYS A 332 -24.18 -11.27 -12.35
C CYS A 332 -24.81 -11.95 -13.57
N PRO A 333 -24.06 -12.64 -14.44
CA PRO A 333 -24.65 -13.25 -15.63
C PRO A 333 -25.68 -14.34 -15.29
N GLY A 334 -25.44 -15.12 -14.23
CA GLY A 334 -26.40 -16.12 -13.74
C GLY A 334 -27.69 -15.47 -13.22
N GLY A 335 -27.56 -14.40 -12.42
CA GLY A 335 -28.71 -13.65 -11.92
C GLY A 335 -29.55 -13.02 -13.03
N VAL A 336 -28.91 -12.51 -14.09
CA VAL A 336 -29.60 -11.97 -15.28
C VAL A 336 -30.35 -13.07 -16.04
N LEU A 337 -29.76 -14.27 -16.18
CA LEU A 337 -30.48 -15.40 -16.78
C LEU A 337 -31.69 -15.84 -15.95
N ALA A 338 -31.55 -15.86 -14.62
CA ALA A 338 -32.66 -16.17 -13.72
C ALA A 338 -33.79 -15.14 -13.84
N PHE A 339 -33.46 -13.86 -13.90
CA PHE A 339 -34.45 -12.81 -14.16
C PHE A 339 -35.10 -12.99 -15.55
N LYS A 340 -34.31 -13.21 -16.61
CA LYS A 340 -34.80 -13.38 -17.98
C LYS A 340 -35.71 -14.62 -18.17
N HIS A 341 -35.67 -15.59 -17.27
CA HIS A 341 -36.44 -16.84 -17.41
C HIS A 341 -37.96 -16.61 -17.47
N GLN A 342 -38.46 -15.57 -16.79
CA GLN A 342 -39.90 -15.25 -16.76
C GLN A 342 -40.18 -13.86 -17.35
N LEU A 343 -41.42 -13.65 -17.78
CA LEU A 343 -41.91 -12.33 -18.19
C LEU A 343 -42.19 -11.50 -16.93
N HIS A 344 -41.70 -10.26 -16.90
CA HIS A 344 -41.89 -9.32 -15.80
C HIS A 344 -42.72 -8.13 -16.26
N SER A 345 -43.72 -7.77 -15.46
CA SER A 345 -44.43 -6.50 -15.56
C SER A 345 -43.67 -5.40 -14.84
N TYR A 346 -43.92 -4.14 -15.21
CA TYR A 346 -43.40 -2.99 -14.45
C TYR A 346 -43.87 -2.99 -12.98
N LYS A 347 -44.98 -3.67 -12.68
CA LYS A 347 -45.51 -3.85 -11.32
C LYS A 347 -44.71 -4.83 -10.47
N ASP A 348 -43.92 -5.69 -11.10
CA ASP A 348 -43.08 -6.67 -10.42
C ASP A 348 -41.72 -6.06 -10.03
N LEU A 349 -41.46 -4.81 -10.44
CA LEU A 349 -40.25 -4.06 -10.13
C LEU A 349 -40.47 -3.15 -8.90
N PRO A 350 -39.48 -3.02 -7.99
CA PRO A 350 -38.12 -3.56 -8.10
C PRO A 350 -38.01 -5.03 -7.70
N ALA A 351 -37.35 -5.83 -8.55
CA ALA A 351 -37.07 -7.23 -8.29
C ALA A 351 -35.65 -7.39 -7.71
N ARG A 352 -35.56 -7.78 -6.43
CA ARG A 352 -34.30 -7.92 -5.69
C ARG A 352 -33.88 -9.38 -5.61
N LEU A 353 -32.95 -9.81 -6.47
CA LEU A 353 -32.46 -11.19 -6.48
C LEU A 353 -31.13 -11.30 -5.74
N ALA A 354 -31.06 -12.14 -4.71
CA ALA A 354 -29.88 -12.32 -3.88
C ALA A 354 -29.31 -13.75 -4.00
N GLU A 355 -27.99 -13.89 -3.92
CA GLU A 355 -27.31 -15.18 -3.96
C GLU A 355 -26.15 -15.19 -2.95
N LEU A 356 -26.06 -16.27 -2.15
CA LEU A 356 -24.80 -16.62 -1.47
C LEU A 356 -23.87 -17.28 -2.48
N GLY A 357 -23.39 -16.48 -3.43
CA GLY A 357 -22.77 -16.95 -4.66
C GLY A 357 -21.32 -17.36 -4.44
N LYS A 358 -21.04 -18.66 -4.61
CA LYS A 358 -19.67 -19.18 -4.58
C LYS A 358 -18.96 -18.90 -5.89
N VAL A 359 -17.92 -18.08 -5.83
CA VAL A 359 -17.17 -17.60 -6.99
C VAL A 359 -15.68 -17.94 -6.87
N HIS A 360 -15.00 -17.95 -8.01
CA HIS A 360 -13.57 -18.21 -8.07
C HIS A 360 -12.82 -17.16 -8.88
N ARG A 361 -11.70 -16.67 -8.35
CA ARG A 361 -10.83 -15.70 -9.03
C ARG A 361 -9.39 -16.18 -8.99
N HIS A 362 -8.74 -16.14 -10.14
CA HIS A 362 -7.33 -16.45 -10.27
C HIS A 362 -6.47 -15.29 -9.74
N GLU A 363 -6.36 -15.23 -8.41
CA GLU A 363 -5.47 -14.31 -7.70
C GLU A 363 -4.02 -14.81 -7.76
N PHE A 364 -3.07 -13.89 -7.94
CA PHE A 364 -1.64 -14.20 -7.87
C PHE A 364 -1.30 -14.82 -6.51
N SER A 365 -0.48 -15.88 -6.51
CA SER A 365 -0.14 -16.62 -5.29
C SER A 365 0.45 -15.73 -4.19
N GLY A 366 1.28 -14.75 -4.56
CA GLY A 366 1.87 -13.78 -3.63
C GLY A 366 0.89 -12.78 -3.01
N ALA A 367 -0.34 -12.68 -3.53
CA ALA A 367 -1.38 -11.81 -2.99
C ALA A 367 -2.31 -12.52 -2.00
N LEU A 368 -2.22 -13.85 -1.87
CA LEU A 368 -3.11 -14.62 -1.00
C LEU A 368 -2.83 -14.33 0.48
N HIS A 369 -3.88 -14.14 1.28
CA HIS A 369 -3.73 -13.78 2.69
C HIS A 369 -4.88 -14.31 3.56
N GLY A 370 -4.67 -15.48 4.19
CA GLY A 370 -5.66 -16.11 5.07
C GLY A 370 -7.04 -16.19 4.41
N LEU A 371 -8.08 -15.70 5.09
CA LEU A 371 -9.43 -15.50 4.52
C LEU A 371 -9.67 -14.13 3.87
N MET A 372 -8.77 -13.15 4.03
CA MET A 372 -8.98 -11.79 3.48
C MET A 372 -8.80 -11.75 1.96
N ARG A 373 -7.89 -12.58 1.42
CA ARG A 373 -7.65 -12.69 -0.02
C ARG A 373 -7.47 -14.15 -0.41
N VAL A 374 -8.48 -14.68 -1.09
CA VAL A 374 -8.64 -16.11 -1.44
C VAL A 374 -9.06 -16.25 -2.89
N ARG A 375 -8.87 -17.44 -3.45
CA ARG A 375 -9.28 -17.81 -4.81
C ARG A 375 -10.70 -18.35 -4.87
N SER A 376 -11.24 -18.83 -3.75
CA SER A 376 -12.62 -19.30 -3.60
C SER A 376 -13.28 -18.59 -2.43
N PHE A 377 -14.40 -17.92 -2.69
CA PHE A 377 -15.17 -17.23 -1.67
C PHE A 377 -16.66 -17.23 -2.00
N THR A 378 -17.48 -17.03 -0.97
CA THR A 378 -18.92 -16.83 -1.10
C THR A 378 -19.21 -15.36 -0.90
N GLN A 379 -19.78 -14.70 -1.90
CA GLN A 379 -20.28 -13.34 -1.76
C GLN A 379 -21.74 -13.35 -1.33
N ASP A 380 -22.10 -12.43 -0.45
CA ASP A 380 -23.47 -12.01 -0.18
C ASP A 380 -23.99 -11.12 -1.32
N ASP A 381 -24.01 -11.67 -2.54
CA ASP A 381 -24.23 -10.92 -3.76
C ASP A 381 -25.72 -10.66 -4.01
N SER A 382 -26.05 -9.55 -4.67
CA SER A 382 -27.41 -9.27 -5.09
C SER A 382 -27.47 -8.40 -6.34
N HIS A 383 -28.52 -8.60 -7.14
CA HIS A 383 -28.81 -7.88 -8.36
C HIS A 383 -30.24 -7.39 -8.31
N ILE A 384 -30.41 -6.07 -8.35
CA ILE A 384 -31.73 -5.44 -8.30
C ILE A 384 -32.09 -4.95 -9.70
N PHE A 385 -33.20 -5.45 -10.22
CA PHE A 385 -33.79 -5.02 -11.48
C PHE A 385 -34.89 -4.01 -11.16
N MET A 386 -34.82 -2.83 -11.74
CA MET A 386 -35.69 -1.71 -11.39
C MET A 386 -35.89 -0.77 -12.58
N THR A 387 -36.89 0.09 -12.50
CA THR A 387 -37.08 1.18 -13.47
C THR A 387 -36.15 2.37 -13.14
N PRO A 388 -35.83 3.25 -14.10
CA PRO A 388 -34.92 4.38 -13.86
C PRO A 388 -35.35 5.32 -12.73
N ASP A 389 -36.67 5.50 -12.51
CA ASP A 389 -37.23 6.32 -11.44
C ASP A 389 -37.07 5.71 -10.04
N GLN A 390 -36.87 4.39 -9.94
CA GLN A 390 -36.68 3.67 -8.67
C GLN A 390 -35.24 3.67 -8.16
N VAL A 391 -34.27 4.11 -8.99
CA VAL A 391 -32.83 3.98 -8.70
C VAL A 391 -32.43 4.66 -7.39
N GLN A 392 -32.91 5.88 -7.16
CA GLN A 392 -32.56 6.63 -5.96
C GLN A 392 -33.05 5.93 -4.68
N ASP A 393 -34.31 5.49 -4.69
CA ASP A 393 -34.93 4.84 -3.53
C ASP A 393 -34.27 3.49 -3.23
N GLU A 394 -33.93 2.70 -4.25
CA GLU A 394 -33.22 1.43 -4.06
C GLU A 394 -31.79 1.64 -3.54
N ILE A 395 -31.06 2.66 -4.00
CA ILE A 395 -29.74 2.99 -3.46
C ILE A 395 -29.85 3.33 -1.96
N ILE A 396 -30.83 4.16 -1.58
CA ILE A 396 -31.07 4.49 -0.16
C ILE A 396 -31.41 3.22 0.64
N GLY A 397 -32.23 2.33 0.09
CA GLY A 397 -32.56 1.03 0.69
C GLY A 397 -31.33 0.15 0.95
N VAL A 398 -30.45 0.03 -0.04
CA VAL A 398 -29.19 -0.73 0.07
C VAL A 398 -28.27 -0.10 1.12
N VAL A 399 -28.08 1.22 1.10
CA VAL A 399 -27.24 1.93 2.09
C VAL A 399 -27.77 1.73 3.51
N ASN A 400 -29.09 1.81 3.72
CA ASN A 400 -29.70 1.57 5.01
C ASN A 400 -29.53 0.11 5.50
N LEU A 401 -29.59 -0.86 4.58
CA LEU A 401 -29.34 -2.26 4.90
C LEU A 401 -27.88 -2.48 5.31
N ILE A 402 -26.94 -1.88 4.58
CA ILE A 402 -25.52 -1.91 4.90
C ILE A 402 -25.26 -1.26 6.26
N ASP A 403 -25.76 -0.04 6.50
CA ASP A 403 -25.63 0.64 7.79
C ASP A 403 -26.12 -0.25 8.94
N LYS A 404 -27.29 -0.89 8.77
CA LYS A 404 -27.82 -1.81 9.78
C LYS A 404 -26.86 -2.94 10.11
N PHE A 405 -26.24 -3.58 9.11
CA PHE A 405 -25.26 -4.64 9.35
C PHE A 405 -24.04 -4.09 10.08
N TYR A 406 -23.42 -3.03 9.56
CA TYR A 406 -22.19 -2.49 10.11
C TYR A 406 -22.39 -1.82 11.46
N SER A 407 -23.18 -0.75 11.55
CA SER A 407 -23.26 0.07 12.76
C SER A 407 -24.15 -0.54 13.84
N LYS A 408 -25.29 -1.15 13.48
CA LYS A 408 -26.30 -1.59 14.46
C LYS A 408 -26.13 -3.03 14.94
N LEU A 409 -25.81 -3.95 14.03
CA LEU A 409 -25.70 -5.38 14.36
C LEU A 409 -24.28 -5.75 14.81
N PHE A 410 -23.25 -5.25 14.11
CA PHE A 410 -21.86 -5.59 14.42
C PHE A 410 -21.07 -4.50 15.15
N GLY A 411 -21.57 -3.26 15.19
CA GLY A 411 -20.90 -2.15 15.87
C GLY A 411 -19.61 -1.68 15.17
N PHE A 412 -19.52 -1.84 13.85
CA PHE A 412 -18.40 -1.40 13.04
C PHE A 412 -18.56 0.04 12.57
N GLU A 413 -17.45 0.79 12.62
CA GLU A 413 -17.29 2.07 11.94
C GLU A 413 -16.87 1.82 10.48
N TYR A 414 -17.37 2.64 9.55
CA TYR A 414 -17.07 2.53 8.12
C TYR A 414 -17.15 3.89 7.44
N GLU A 415 -16.46 4.00 6.30
CA GLU A 415 -16.50 5.16 5.41
C GLU A 415 -17.16 4.77 4.09
N ILE A 416 -17.78 5.75 3.41
CA ILE A 416 -18.42 5.55 2.12
C ILE A 416 -17.60 6.31 1.06
N GLU A 417 -17.19 5.61 0.01
CA GLU A 417 -16.48 6.17 -1.14
C GLU A 417 -17.31 5.98 -2.42
N LEU A 418 -17.49 7.05 -3.21
CA LEU A 418 -18.11 6.98 -4.53
C LEU A 418 -17.04 6.85 -5.62
N SER A 419 -16.90 5.66 -6.19
CA SER A 419 -16.02 5.41 -7.33
C SER A 419 -16.61 5.96 -8.63
N THR A 420 -16.00 6.98 -9.22
CA THR A 420 -16.39 7.55 -10.52
C THR A 420 -15.49 7.04 -11.66
N LYS A 421 -15.92 7.26 -12.92
CA LYS A 421 -15.14 6.89 -14.09
C LYS A 421 -13.88 7.78 -14.17
N PRO A 422 -12.65 7.22 -14.24
CA PRO A 422 -11.44 8.02 -14.33
C PRO A 422 -11.34 8.76 -15.69
N GLU A 423 -10.77 9.98 -15.68
CA GLU A 423 -10.61 10.81 -16.88
C GLU A 423 -9.79 10.13 -17.99
N LYS A 424 -8.79 9.32 -17.62
CA LYS A 424 -8.03 8.46 -18.54
C LYS A 424 -8.64 7.06 -18.61
N SER A 425 -9.88 6.96 -19.06
CA SER A 425 -10.43 5.65 -19.43
C SER A 425 -10.07 5.31 -20.87
N ASN A 426 -8.93 4.66 -21.10
CA ASN A 426 -9.07 3.40 -21.83
C ASN A 426 -9.93 2.54 -20.91
N ARG A 427 -10.96 1.86 -21.42
CA ARG A 427 -11.78 0.95 -20.61
C ARG A 427 -10.81 0.19 -19.67
N PHE A 428 -11.02 0.30 -18.35
CA PHE A 428 -10.22 -0.29 -17.25
C PHE A 428 -8.99 0.47 -16.75
N SER A 429 -9.06 0.92 -15.49
CA SER A 429 -7.89 1.02 -14.61
C SER A 429 -8.17 0.32 -13.28
N ARG A 430 -7.24 -0.57 -12.94
CA ARG A 430 -7.16 -1.39 -11.74
C ARG A 430 -7.00 -0.49 -10.51
N ASN A 431 -7.92 -0.63 -9.56
CA ASN A 431 -7.61 -0.68 -8.14
C ASN A 431 -8.73 -1.47 -7.51
N LEU A 432 -8.35 -2.54 -6.80
CA LEU A 432 -9.06 -3.51 -5.96
C LEU A 432 -9.20 -3.22 -4.47
N GLY A 433 -9.15 -1.96 -4.02
CA GLY A 433 -9.05 -1.62 -2.60
C GLY A 433 -10.29 -2.04 -1.80
N TYR A 434 -10.06 -2.61 -0.61
CA TYR A 434 -11.06 -3.10 0.35
C TYR A 434 -12.07 -2.00 0.74
N GLY A 435 -13.32 -2.39 1.00
CA GLY A 435 -14.36 -1.49 1.53
C GLY A 435 -15.30 -0.85 0.50
N ARG A 436 -15.48 -1.44 -0.69
CA ARG A 436 -16.35 -0.85 -1.72
C ARG A 436 -17.81 -1.19 -1.51
N VAL A 437 -18.54 -0.22 -0.99
CA VAL A 437 -19.99 -0.24 -0.92
C VAL A 437 -20.51 0.47 -2.18
N CYS A 438 -21.21 -0.27 -3.05
CA CYS A 438 -21.83 0.17 -4.30
C CYS A 438 -20.90 0.49 -5.50
N THR A 439 -20.99 -0.36 -6.53
CA THR A 439 -20.63 0.01 -7.92
C THR A 439 -21.89 -0.04 -8.76
N CYS A 440 -22.42 1.13 -9.15
CA CYS A 440 -23.50 1.21 -10.12
C CYS A 440 -22.90 1.21 -11.53
N ARG A 441 -23.16 0.17 -12.33
CA ARG A 441 -22.80 0.13 -13.75
C ARG A 441 -24.07 0.06 -14.59
N SER A 442 -24.33 1.11 -15.36
CA SER A 442 -25.33 1.06 -16.43
C SER A 442 -24.79 0.23 -17.57
N PHE A 443 -25.40 -0.92 -17.85
CA PHE A 443 -25.28 -1.57 -19.15
C PHE A 443 -26.30 -0.89 -20.06
N GLY A 444 -25.81 0.01 -20.91
CA GLY A 444 -26.59 0.65 -21.97
C GLY A 444 -26.62 -0.19 -23.24
#